data_AF-A0A3C1J8X4-F1
#
_entry.id   AF-A0A3C1J8X4-F1
#
_cell.length_a   1.000
_cell.length_b   1.000
_cell.length_c   1.000
_cell.angle_alpha   90.00
_cell.angle_beta   90.00
_cell.angle_gamma   90.00
#
_symmetry.space_group_name_H-M   'P 1'
#
loop_
_entity.id
_entity.type
_entity.pdbx_description
1 polymer ?
#
loop_
_entity_poly.entity_id
_entity_poly.type
_entity_poly.pdbx_seq_one_letter_code
_entity_poly.pdbx_strand_id
1 'polypeptide(L)'
;MNGTIKNLALISALFCFTAQAYANGTVPADSQPKSETTLLMEQALDQGGSAETREAAVEELLANIENYQSAGSANKGPYEDNLKARLKAIDSIWSLGQIGDPRLMAKLTKFYSQSDDVLKINLLISMGKLKSNTKAGPYLFDIAADARETEVVRAAAFEMLEKIGYPSTVINLQRSAKVGIEKADLIYTGGITGTISGWVSPDLPIGHAGLFVGTEVKDGKIKLIIADCVPDNFKPGGVRNIDSWSNFTHHFMYPYYGNRTTARKPTAAQRERIAQLGIAMGKKGLHYSDTHFSQKGPKDFDCVGYTEYLYEAVGLNPTENSYETGTGWPLTPWEQFIAVKPYAAAAPSAIIVPSQNIVMPSQAIITNGFNALGGAFGTIGLRAPEVNTNIQPEIIE
;
A
#
# COMPACT_ATOMS: atom_id res chain seq x y z
N MET A 1 37.44 -12.34 -23.98
CA MET A 1 36.85 -11.12 -23.37
C MET A 1 36.81 -10.04 -24.46
N ASN A 2 35.66 -9.71 -25.09
CA ASN A 2 35.65 -8.57 -26.05
C ASN A 2 34.27 -7.99 -26.45
N GLY A 3 33.15 -8.61 -26.09
CA GLY A 3 31.81 -8.04 -26.35
C GLY A 3 31.21 -7.28 -25.16
N THR A 4 31.26 -7.88 -23.98
CA THR A 4 30.57 -7.36 -22.77
C THR A 4 31.14 -6.05 -22.25
N ILE A 5 32.47 -5.86 -22.31
CA ILE A 5 33.14 -4.65 -21.81
C ILE A 5 32.87 -3.45 -22.73
N LYS A 6 32.77 -3.65 -24.05
CA LYS A 6 32.46 -2.55 -24.99
C LYS A 6 31.03 -2.04 -24.83
N ASN A 7 30.08 -2.94 -24.55
CA ASN A 7 28.70 -2.57 -24.28
C ASN A 7 28.56 -1.81 -22.94
N LEU A 8 29.30 -2.23 -21.90
CA LEU A 8 29.34 -1.51 -20.62
C LEU A 8 29.91 -0.10 -20.77
N ALA A 9 31.02 0.08 -21.51
CA ALA A 9 31.61 1.41 -21.73
C ALA A 9 30.70 2.35 -22.53
N LEU A 10 30.00 1.83 -23.54
CA LEU A 10 29.06 2.62 -24.34
C LEU A 10 27.83 3.04 -23.53
N ILE A 11 27.29 2.12 -22.71
CA ILE A 11 26.17 2.42 -21.79
C ILE A 11 26.61 3.46 -20.75
N SER A 12 27.77 3.29 -20.10
CA SER A 12 28.30 4.29 -19.16
C SER A 12 28.49 5.66 -19.82
N ALA A 13 29.01 5.73 -21.05
CA ALA A 13 29.19 7.00 -21.75
C ALA A 13 27.85 7.69 -22.07
N LEU A 14 26.87 6.96 -22.59
CA LEU A 14 25.52 7.49 -22.89
C LEU A 14 24.80 7.98 -21.62
N PHE A 15 24.93 7.26 -20.50
CA PHE A 15 24.38 7.68 -19.21
C PHE A 15 25.09 8.91 -18.64
N CYS A 16 26.42 8.99 -18.73
CA CYS A 16 27.16 10.16 -18.24
C CYS A 16 26.82 11.43 -19.03
N PHE A 17 26.71 11.35 -20.37
CA PHE A 17 26.36 12.52 -21.20
C PHE A 17 24.94 13.04 -20.92
N THR A 18 23.98 12.15 -20.74
CA THR A 18 22.59 12.53 -20.42
C THR A 18 22.46 13.13 -19.02
N ALA A 19 23.11 12.52 -18.02
CA ALA A 19 23.14 13.06 -16.66
C ALA A 19 23.82 14.44 -16.58
N GLN A 20 24.90 14.66 -17.34
CA GLN A 20 25.63 15.92 -17.35
C GLN A 20 24.92 17.02 -18.14
N ALA A 21 24.26 16.69 -19.25
CA ALA A 21 23.36 17.60 -19.96
C ALA A 21 22.17 18.02 -19.08
N TYR A 22 21.65 17.07 -18.30
CA TYR A 22 20.57 17.33 -17.34
C TYR A 22 21.03 18.24 -16.20
N ALA A 23 22.17 17.95 -15.58
CA ALA A 23 22.76 18.78 -14.52
C ALA A 23 23.08 20.21 -14.98
N ASN A 24 23.41 20.38 -16.26
CA ASN A 24 23.73 21.68 -16.85
C ASN A 24 22.50 22.42 -17.42
N GLY A 25 21.28 21.86 -17.29
CA GLY A 25 20.05 22.49 -17.80
C GLY A 25 20.00 22.63 -19.32
N THR A 26 20.80 21.85 -20.07
CA THR A 26 20.84 21.94 -21.54
C THR A 26 19.75 21.13 -22.22
N VAL A 27 19.05 20.28 -21.47
CA VAL A 27 17.87 19.54 -21.90
C VAL A 27 16.64 20.39 -21.54
N PRO A 28 15.82 20.84 -22.52
CA PRO A 28 14.59 21.58 -22.23
C PRO A 28 13.72 20.79 -21.25
N ALA A 29 13.16 21.45 -20.24
CA ALA A 29 12.31 20.79 -19.24
C ALA A 29 11.15 20.00 -19.89
N ASP A 30 10.66 20.46 -21.05
CA ASP A 30 9.58 19.82 -21.82
C ASP A 30 10.01 18.56 -22.58
N SER A 31 11.30 18.25 -22.65
CA SER A 31 11.81 17.07 -23.37
C SER A 31 11.96 15.83 -22.49
N GLN A 32 11.63 15.93 -21.20
CA GLN A 32 11.59 14.75 -20.35
C GLN A 32 10.43 13.84 -20.78
N PRO A 33 10.65 12.52 -20.90
CA PRO A 33 9.57 11.59 -21.12
C PRO A 33 8.59 11.69 -19.93
N LYS A 34 7.32 12.00 -20.22
CA LYS A 34 6.25 12.04 -19.23
C LYS A 34 5.50 10.71 -19.23
N SER A 35 5.02 10.28 -18.07
CA SER A 35 4.15 9.10 -18.00
C SER A 35 2.83 9.41 -18.70
N GLU A 36 2.16 8.37 -19.19
CA GLU A 36 0.81 8.48 -19.78
C GLU A 36 -0.17 9.16 -18.80
N THR A 37 -0.13 8.79 -17.52
CA THR A 37 -0.98 9.37 -16.46
C THR A 37 -0.69 10.85 -16.20
N THR A 38 0.56 11.28 -16.37
CA THR A 38 0.96 12.69 -16.28
C THR A 38 0.40 13.48 -17.46
N LEU A 39 0.52 12.95 -18.68
CA LEU A 39 -0.03 13.59 -19.89
C LEU A 39 -1.56 13.73 -19.80
N LEU A 40 -2.25 12.69 -19.34
CA LEU A 40 -3.70 12.73 -19.11
C LEU A 40 -4.09 13.78 -18.05
N MET A 41 -3.32 13.89 -16.96
CA MET A 41 -3.56 14.90 -15.93
C MET A 41 -3.37 16.33 -16.47
N GLU A 42 -2.29 16.57 -17.22
CA GLU A 42 -2.02 17.86 -17.87
C GLU A 42 -3.14 18.22 -18.84
N GLN A 43 -3.58 17.27 -19.66
CA GLN A 43 -4.70 17.43 -20.58
C GLN A 43 -6.01 17.75 -19.86
N ALA A 44 -6.28 17.13 -18.71
CA ALA A 44 -7.47 17.41 -17.91
C ALA A 44 -7.44 18.80 -17.22
N LEU A 45 -6.24 19.32 -16.93
CA LEU A 45 -6.04 20.63 -16.29
C LEU A 45 -5.93 21.80 -17.27
N ASP A 46 -5.67 21.54 -18.56
CA ASP A 46 -5.51 22.56 -19.58
C ASP A 46 -6.80 23.37 -19.80
N GLN A 47 -6.80 24.62 -19.35
CA GLN A 47 -7.93 25.54 -19.51
C GLN A 47 -8.10 26.07 -20.93
N GLY A 48 -7.05 25.97 -21.77
CA GLY A 48 -7.11 26.31 -23.19
C GLY A 48 -7.71 25.19 -24.04
N GLY A 49 -7.75 23.96 -23.52
CA GLY A 49 -8.36 22.79 -24.16
C GLY A 49 -9.90 22.83 -24.15
N SER A 50 -10.51 22.05 -25.04
CA SER A 50 -11.97 21.91 -25.07
C SER A 50 -12.49 21.13 -23.85
N ALA A 51 -13.76 21.30 -23.50
CA ALA A 51 -14.37 20.56 -22.41
C ALA A 51 -14.32 19.04 -22.67
N GLU A 52 -14.54 18.63 -23.91
CA GLU A 52 -14.52 17.24 -24.36
C GLU A 52 -13.14 16.61 -24.18
N THR A 53 -12.06 17.34 -24.51
CA THR A 53 -10.68 16.89 -24.34
C THR A 53 -10.34 16.65 -22.87
N ARG A 54 -10.82 17.52 -21.98
CA ARG A 54 -10.62 17.35 -20.52
C ARG A 54 -11.42 16.19 -19.97
N GLU A 55 -12.67 16.03 -20.39
CA GLU A 55 -13.53 14.93 -19.96
C GLU A 55 -13.01 13.58 -20.46
N ALA A 56 -12.52 13.49 -21.71
CA ALA A 56 -11.88 12.28 -22.24
C ALA A 56 -10.67 11.87 -21.41
N ALA A 57 -9.83 12.82 -20.99
CA ALA A 57 -8.67 12.52 -20.15
C ALA A 57 -9.07 11.99 -18.77
N VAL A 58 -10.11 12.56 -18.17
CA VAL A 58 -10.68 12.07 -16.90
C VAL A 58 -11.23 10.64 -17.06
N GLU A 59 -11.97 10.36 -18.14
CA GLU A 59 -12.50 9.02 -18.39
C GLU A 59 -11.39 7.98 -18.62
N GLU A 60 -10.29 8.34 -19.28
CA GLU A 60 -9.15 7.43 -19.45
C GLU A 60 -8.46 7.10 -18.10
N LEU A 61 -8.29 8.12 -17.23
CA LEU A 61 -7.79 7.89 -15.87
C LEU A 61 -8.70 6.95 -15.07
N LEU A 62 -10.02 7.11 -15.20
CA LEU A 62 -10.99 6.21 -14.56
C LEU A 62 -10.94 4.80 -15.14
N ALA A 63 -10.79 4.68 -16.46
CA ALA A 63 -10.67 3.40 -17.16
C ALA A 63 -9.43 2.62 -16.69
N ASN A 64 -8.29 3.28 -16.42
CA ASN A 64 -7.12 2.61 -15.86
C ASN A 64 -7.42 1.91 -14.52
N ILE A 65 -8.23 2.54 -13.66
CA ILE A 65 -8.61 1.98 -12.35
C ILE A 65 -9.58 0.82 -12.56
N GLU A 66 -10.60 1.00 -13.41
CA GLU A 66 -11.59 -0.04 -13.69
C GLU A 66 -10.97 -1.26 -14.36
N ASN A 67 -10.06 -1.06 -15.31
CA ASN A 67 -9.30 -2.13 -15.97
C ASN A 67 -8.48 -2.93 -14.97
N TYR A 68 -7.80 -2.26 -14.02
CA TYR A 68 -7.06 -2.93 -12.96
C TYR A 68 -7.99 -3.73 -12.03
N GLN A 69 -9.10 -3.14 -11.60
CA GLN A 69 -10.05 -3.78 -10.68
C GLN A 69 -10.87 -4.91 -11.32
N SER A 70 -11.11 -4.85 -12.63
CA SER A 70 -11.92 -5.82 -13.39
C SER A 70 -11.13 -7.03 -13.89
N ALA A 71 -9.79 -7.01 -13.85
CA ALA A 71 -8.90 -8.06 -14.38
C ALA A 71 -9.03 -9.48 -13.76
N GLY A 72 -10.08 -9.75 -12.97
CA GLY A 72 -10.43 -11.06 -12.41
C GLY A 72 -9.57 -11.48 -11.22
N SER A 73 -10.12 -12.26 -10.29
CA SER A 73 -9.40 -12.71 -9.08
C SER A 73 -8.19 -13.60 -9.36
N ALA A 74 -8.13 -14.22 -10.53
CA ALA A 74 -6.96 -14.97 -10.99
C ALA A 74 -5.72 -14.08 -11.25
N ASN A 75 -5.93 -12.77 -11.43
CA ASN A 75 -4.90 -11.72 -11.45
C ASN A 75 -5.00 -10.77 -10.23
N LYS A 76 -5.79 -11.15 -9.22
CA LYS A 76 -5.81 -10.52 -7.89
C LYS A 76 -5.21 -11.48 -6.86
N GLY A 77 -4.24 -12.29 -7.27
CA GLY A 77 -3.34 -13.01 -6.37
C GLY A 77 -2.71 -12.06 -5.34
N PRO A 78 -1.94 -12.59 -4.39
CA PRO A 78 -1.38 -11.82 -3.28
C PRO A 78 -0.46 -10.69 -3.76
N TYR A 79 -1.04 -9.54 -4.09
CA TYR A 79 -0.43 -8.38 -4.75
C TYR A 79 0.31 -8.73 -6.07
N GLU A 80 0.46 -7.78 -6.98
CA GLU A 80 1.48 -7.81 -8.05
C GLU A 80 1.32 -8.68 -9.32
N ASP A 81 0.25 -9.45 -9.55
CA ASP A 81 0.12 -10.24 -10.81
C ASP A 81 0.23 -9.37 -12.09
N ASN A 82 -0.16 -8.09 -11.99
CA ASN A 82 0.10 -7.08 -13.01
C ASN A 82 0.57 -5.76 -12.36
N LEU A 83 1.82 -5.74 -11.88
CA LEU A 83 2.46 -4.56 -11.27
C LEU A 83 2.31 -3.30 -12.13
N LYS A 84 2.51 -3.38 -13.45
CA LYS A 84 2.39 -2.21 -14.34
C LYS A 84 0.98 -1.61 -14.31
N ALA A 85 -0.06 -2.45 -14.46
CA ALA A 85 -1.44 -1.98 -14.38
C ALA A 85 -1.79 -1.42 -12.99
N ARG A 86 -1.25 -2.01 -11.93
CA ARG A 86 -1.44 -1.53 -10.55
C ARG A 86 -0.85 -0.14 -10.34
N LEU A 87 0.41 0.08 -10.74
CA LEU A 87 1.05 1.38 -10.65
C LEU A 87 0.29 2.42 -11.48
N LYS A 88 -0.14 2.06 -12.70
CA LYS A 88 -0.97 2.93 -13.55
C LYS A 88 -2.30 3.30 -12.87
N ALA A 89 -2.95 2.37 -12.17
CA ALA A 89 -4.18 2.64 -11.42
C ALA A 89 -3.94 3.55 -10.21
N ILE A 90 -2.86 3.34 -9.45
CA ILE A 90 -2.46 4.21 -8.33
C ILE A 90 -2.21 5.63 -8.82
N ASP A 91 -1.43 5.79 -9.88
CA ASP A 91 -1.14 7.09 -10.49
C ASP A 91 -2.41 7.76 -11.03
N SER A 92 -3.32 6.98 -11.60
CA SER A 92 -4.59 7.52 -12.10
C SER A 92 -5.48 8.01 -10.96
N ILE A 93 -5.59 7.27 -9.85
CA ILE A 93 -6.28 7.73 -8.63
C ILE A 93 -5.69 9.05 -8.13
N TRP A 94 -4.36 9.13 -8.13
CA TRP A 94 -3.64 10.32 -7.70
C TRP A 94 -3.93 11.52 -8.59
N SER A 95 -3.79 11.37 -9.91
CA SER A 95 -4.07 12.40 -10.91
C SER A 95 -5.51 12.92 -10.80
N LEU A 96 -6.49 12.04 -10.61
CA LEU A 96 -7.89 12.43 -10.37
C LEU A 96 -8.05 13.34 -9.14
N GLY A 97 -7.28 13.07 -8.08
CA GLY A 97 -7.25 13.92 -6.89
C GLY A 97 -6.64 15.29 -7.15
N GLN A 98 -5.57 15.36 -7.96
CA GLN A 98 -4.91 16.61 -8.35
C GLN A 98 -5.81 17.48 -9.24
N ILE A 99 -6.54 16.86 -10.16
CA ILE A 99 -7.58 17.52 -10.97
C ILE A 99 -8.61 18.16 -10.04
N GLY A 100 -9.03 17.44 -9.00
CA GLY A 100 -9.83 17.97 -7.91
C GLY A 100 -11.29 18.21 -8.28
N ASP A 101 -11.80 17.50 -9.31
CA ASP A 101 -13.18 17.63 -9.77
C ASP A 101 -14.16 17.00 -8.76
N PRO A 102 -15.05 17.78 -8.11
CA PRO A 102 -15.98 17.25 -7.11
C PRO A 102 -16.98 16.22 -7.67
N ARG A 103 -17.20 16.18 -8.99
CA ARG A 103 -18.08 15.20 -9.65
C ARG A 103 -17.56 13.76 -9.52
N LEU A 104 -16.27 13.58 -9.23
CA LEU A 104 -15.61 12.28 -9.17
C LEU A 104 -15.93 11.46 -7.91
N MET A 105 -16.46 12.09 -6.85
CA MET A 105 -16.64 11.43 -5.55
C MET A 105 -17.40 10.11 -5.61
N ALA A 106 -18.46 10.05 -6.42
CA ALA A 106 -19.26 8.83 -6.56
C ALA A 106 -18.46 7.69 -7.21
N LYS A 107 -17.66 7.98 -8.24
CA LYS A 107 -16.80 7.00 -8.91
C LYS A 107 -15.68 6.52 -7.98
N LEU A 108 -15.00 7.44 -7.28
CA LEU A 108 -13.94 7.09 -6.32
C LEU A 108 -14.46 6.22 -5.16
N THR A 109 -15.67 6.53 -4.66
CA THR A 109 -16.33 5.74 -3.59
C THR A 109 -16.63 4.31 -4.05
N LYS A 110 -17.10 4.14 -5.29
CA LYS A 110 -17.31 2.80 -5.87
C LYS A 110 -16.01 2.01 -5.89
N PHE A 111 -14.92 2.61 -6.38
CA PHE A 111 -13.60 1.96 -6.43
C PHE A 111 -13.08 1.58 -5.05
N TYR A 112 -13.32 2.39 -4.03
CA TYR A 112 -12.88 2.12 -2.65
C TYR A 112 -13.39 0.77 -2.12
N SER A 113 -14.68 0.46 -2.37
CA SER A 113 -15.31 -0.77 -1.89
C SER A 113 -14.70 -2.07 -2.44
N GLN A 114 -13.99 -1.98 -3.56
CA GLN A 114 -13.40 -3.11 -4.29
C GLN A 114 -11.86 -3.16 -4.19
N SER A 115 -11.30 -2.26 -3.37
CA SER A 115 -9.85 -2.02 -3.30
C SER A 115 -9.21 -2.68 -2.09
N ASP A 116 -7.94 -3.06 -2.24
CA ASP A 116 -7.05 -3.33 -1.10
C ASP A 116 -6.59 -2.03 -0.41
N ASP A 117 -5.92 -2.18 0.73
CA ASP A 117 -5.50 -1.07 1.59
C ASP A 117 -4.65 -0.01 0.88
N VAL A 118 -3.78 -0.39 -0.06
CA VAL A 118 -2.90 0.56 -0.78
C VAL A 118 -3.74 1.47 -1.67
N LEU A 119 -4.63 0.87 -2.48
CA LEU A 119 -5.56 1.63 -3.31
C LEU A 119 -6.52 2.46 -2.45
N LYS A 120 -7.02 1.90 -1.35
CA LYS A 120 -7.89 2.62 -0.40
C LYS A 120 -7.21 3.87 0.15
N ILE A 121 -5.95 3.79 0.59
CA ILE A 121 -5.20 4.96 1.09
C ILE A 121 -5.10 6.04 0.02
N ASN A 122 -4.71 5.68 -1.22
CA ASN A 122 -4.63 6.65 -2.32
C ASN A 122 -6.00 7.24 -2.69
N LEU A 123 -7.07 6.44 -2.67
CA LEU A 123 -8.44 6.89 -2.92
C LEU A 123 -8.90 7.89 -1.86
N LEU A 124 -8.63 7.64 -0.58
CA LEU A 124 -8.95 8.57 0.51
C LEU A 124 -8.19 9.89 0.35
N ILE A 125 -6.90 9.83 0.01
CA ILE A 125 -6.10 11.04 -0.27
C ILE A 125 -6.67 11.81 -1.47
N SER A 126 -7.01 11.10 -2.55
CA SER A 126 -7.62 11.68 -3.74
C SER A 126 -8.96 12.37 -3.43
N MET A 127 -9.83 11.71 -2.66
CA MET A 127 -11.10 12.28 -2.19
C MET A 127 -10.90 13.55 -1.34
N GLY A 128 -9.90 13.55 -0.45
CA GLY A 128 -9.56 14.72 0.37
C GLY A 128 -9.01 15.91 -0.42
N LYS A 129 -8.54 15.68 -1.66
CA LYS A 129 -8.07 16.74 -2.57
C LYS A 129 -9.17 17.31 -3.47
N LEU A 130 -10.35 16.69 -3.54
CA LEU A 130 -11.45 17.19 -4.36
C LEU A 130 -11.92 18.57 -3.85
N LYS A 131 -11.86 19.57 -4.71
CA LYS A 131 -12.15 20.96 -4.35
C LYS A 131 -13.63 21.14 -4.05
N SER A 132 -13.94 21.86 -2.97
CA SER A 132 -15.32 22.21 -2.57
C SER A 132 -16.27 21.01 -2.45
N ASN A 133 -15.75 19.83 -2.15
CA ASN A 133 -16.56 18.62 -2.06
C ASN A 133 -17.11 18.40 -0.64
N THR A 134 -18.38 18.76 -0.43
CA THR A 134 -19.05 18.62 0.87
C THR A 134 -19.32 17.16 1.28
N LYS A 135 -19.22 16.20 0.35
CA LYS A 135 -19.44 14.77 0.61
C LYS A 135 -18.20 14.06 1.14
N ALA A 136 -17.00 14.62 0.93
CA ALA A 136 -15.75 14.00 1.36
C ALA A 136 -15.68 13.87 2.89
N GLY A 137 -16.02 14.92 3.65
CA GLY A 137 -15.98 14.92 5.11
C GLY A 137 -16.78 13.78 5.76
N PRO A 138 -18.11 13.70 5.55
CA PRO A 138 -18.92 12.61 6.11
C PRO A 138 -18.40 11.22 5.73
N TYR A 139 -18.04 11.01 4.45
CA TYR A 139 -17.54 9.72 3.99
C TYR A 139 -16.21 9.32 4.66
N LEU A 140 -15.25 10.24 4.73
CA LEU A 140 -13.97 10.00 5.40
C LEU A 140 -14.16 9.75 6.90
N PHE A 141 -15.13 10.41 7.54
CA PHE A 141 -15.45 10.20 8.96
C PHE A 141 -15.99 8.79 9.21
N ASP A 142 -16.89 8.31 8.36
CA ASP A 142 -17.42 6.95 8.45
C ASP A 142 -16.29 5.91 8.35
N ILE A 143 -15.34 6.11 7.43
CA ILE A 143 -14.16 5.24 7.31
C ILE A 143 -13.26 5.32 8.55
N ALA A 144 -12.97 6.52 9.05
CA ALA A 144 -12.13 6.70 10.24
C ALA A 144 -12.73 6.02 11.49
N ALA A 145 -14.06 6.03 11.61
CA ALA A 145 -14.80 5.42 12.70
C ALA A 145 -15.01 3.90 12.56
N ASP A 146 -14.87 3.32 11.36
CA ASP A 146 -15.16 1.90 11.12
C ASP A 146 -14.03 0.97 11.62
N ALA A 147 -14.28 0.25 12.72
CA ALA A 147 -13.33 -0.72 13.28
C ALA A 147 -13.06 -1.96 12.38
N ARG A 148 -13.82 -2.14 11.29
CA ARG A 148 -13.60 -3.20 10.28
C ARG A 148 -12.54 -2.81 9.25
N GLU A 149 -12.23 -1.52 9.13
CA GLU A 149 -11.13 -1.00 8.31
C GLU A 149 -9.80 -1.11 9.04
N THR A 150 -8.71 -1.29 8.30
CA THR A 150 -7.37 -1.42 8.88
C THR A 150 -6.91 -0.09 9.48
N GLU A 151 -6.05 -0.14 10.49
CA GLU A 151 -5.62 1.08 11.18
C GLU A 151 -4.90 2.07 10.25
N VAL A 152 -4.20 1.56 9.23
CA VAL A 152 -3.46 2.37 8.26
C VAL A 152 -4.38 3.13 7.29
N VAL A 153 -5.48 2.50 6.87
CA VAL A 153 -6.55 3.12 6.06
C VAL A 153 -7.27 4.18 6.90
N ARG A 154 -7.57 3.85 8.16
CA ARG A 154 -8.22 4.78 9.10
C ARG A 154 -7.35 5.98 9.43
N ALA A 155 -6.03 5.78 9.57
CA ALA A 155 -5.08 6.87 9.76
C ALA A 155 -5.09 7.84 8.57
N ALA A 156 -5.13 7.33 7.32
CA ALA A 156 -5.28 8.17 6.14
C ALA A 156 -6.60 8.96 6.16
N ALA A 157 -7.70 8.33 6.57
CA ALA A 157 -8.99 8.99 6.69
C ALA A 157 -8.95 10.12 7.75
N PHE A 158 -8.42 9.86 8.95
CA PHE A 158 -8.24 10.87 9.99
C PHE A 158 -7.45 12.08 9.52
N GLU A 159 -6.34 11.83 8.83
CA GLU A 159 -5.48 12.89 8.32
C GLU A 159 -6.14 13.71 7.21
N MET A 160 -6.94 13.06 6.36
CA MET A 160 -7.73 13.75 5.35
C MET A 160 -8.84 14.60 5.93
N LEU A 161 -9.49 14.16 7.01
CA LEU A 161 -10.46 14.97 7.75
C LEU A 161 -9.82 16.26 8.30
N GLU A 162 -8.63 16.14 8.90
CA GLU A 162 -7.86 17.30 9.37
C GLU A 162 -7.53 18.27 8.23
N LYS A 163 -7.06 17.71 7.10
CA LYS A 163 -6.65 18.50 5.94
C LYS A 163 -7.80 19.31 5.33
N ILE A 164 -9.01 18.75 5.29
CA ILE A 164 -10.20 19.43 4.76
C ILE A 164 -10.96 20.23 5.81
N GLY A 165 -10.48 20.28 7.06
CA GLY A 165 -11.11 21.02 8.16
C GLY A 165 -12.43 20.41 8.65
N TYR A 166 -12.63 19.10 8.49
CA TYR A 166 -13.79 18.38 9.01
C TYR A 166 -13.47 17.78 10.39
N PRO A 167 -14.46 17.64 11.31
CA PRO A 167 -14.25 16.95 12.59
C PRO A 167 -13.54 15.61 12.41
N SER A 168 -12.42 15.42 13.12
CA SER A 168 -11.53 14.28 12.93
C SER A 168 -11.28 13.49 14.21
N THR A 169 -12.12 13.60 15.23
CA THR A 169 -11.98 12.87 16.50
C THR A 169 -13.16 11.94 16.71
N VAL A 170 -12.88 10.69 17.10
CA VAL A 170 -13.89 9.68 17.44
C VAL A 170 -13.83 9.39 18.94
N ILE A 171 -14.97 9.53 19.62
CA ILE A 171 -15.11 9.19 21.04
C ILE A 171 -15.13 7.66 21.17
N ASN A 172 -14.41 7.12 22.15
CA ASN A 172 -14.29 5.66 22.38
C ASN A 172 -13.77 4.90 21.16
N LEU A 173 -12.79 5.49 20.46
CA LEU A 173 -12.16 4.92 19.28
C LEU A 173 -11.67 3.48 19.54
N GLN A 174 -12.31 2.52 18.88
CA GLN A 174 -11.90 1.12 18.91
C GLN A 174 -10.78 0.87 17.90
N ARG A 175 -9.78 0.09 18.31
CA ARG A 175 -8.70 -0.37 17.41
C ARG A 175 -9.23 -1.39 16.40
N SER A 176 -8.58 -1.44 15.24
CA SER A 176 -8.95 -2.42 14.20
C SER A 176 -8.60 -3.83 14.63
N ALA A 177 -9.45 -4.81 14.27
CA ALA A 177 -9.11 -6.23 14.38
C ALA A 177 -8.18 -6.71 13.24
N LYS A 178 -8.06 -5.93 12.16
CA LYS A 178 -7.20 -6.21 11.00
C LYS A 178 -5.91 -5.40 11.07
N VAL A 179 -4.79 -6.07 10.86
CA VAL A 179 -3.45 -5.49 10.94
C VAL A 179 -3.15 -4.57 9.74
N GLY A 180 -3.55 -4.96 8.52
CA GLY A 180 -3.19 -4.22 7.30
C GLY A 180 -1.71 -4.37 6.99
N ILE A 181 -0.91 -3.36 7.37
CA ILE A 181 0.56 -3.37 7.27
C ILE A 181 1.16 -3.92 8.57
N GLU A 182 2.11 -4.86 8.47
CA GLU A 182 2.79 -5.40 9.65
C GLU A 182 3.97 -4.53 10.07
N LYS A 183 4.24 -4.46 11.38
CA LYS A 183 5.44 -3.79 11.90
C LYS A 183 6.69 -4.25 11.16
N ALA A 184 7.57 -3.32 10.86
CA ALA A 184 8.78 -3.49 10.06
C ALA A 184 8.55 -3.78 8.57
N ASP A 185 7.33 -3.79 8.03
CA ASP A 185 7.19 -3.78 6.57
C ASP A 185 7.83 -2.52 5.97
N LEU A 186 8.53 -2.70 4.85
CA LEU A 186 9.03 -1.62 4.03
C LEU A 186 7.84 -0.95 3.35
N ILE A 187 7.82 0.37 3.31
CA ILE A 187 6.76 1.15 2.66
C ILE A 187 7.36 2.06 1.60
N TYR A 188 6.61 2.26 0.53
CA TYR A 188 7.10 2.95 -0.65
C TYR A 188 6.16 4.06 -1.10
N THR A 189 6.73 5.20 -1.44
CA THR A 189 6.02 6.35 -2.01
C THR A 189 6.81 6.87 -3.20
N GLY A 190 6.16 7.70 -4.02
CA GLY A 190 6.89 8.44 -5.03
C GLY A 190 7.80 9.49 -4.41
N GLY A 191 8.73 9.99 -5.21
CA GLY A 191 9.69 10.99 -4.80
C GLY A 191 10.66 11.31 -5.93
N ILE A 192 11.22 12.53 -5.91
CA ILE A 192 12.35 12.91 -6.77
C ILE A 192 13.67 12.39 -6.17
N THR A 193 13.68 12.17 -4.86
CA THR A 193 14.89 11.96 -4.06
C THR A 193 15.32 10.51 -4.08
N GLY A 194 16.22 10.15 -5.01
CA GLY A 194 16.88 8.85 -4.98
C GLY A 194 17.00 8.11 -6.31
N THR A 195 16.66 8.73 -7.45
CA THR A 195 16.80 8.02 -8.74
C THR A 195 17.22 8.88 -9.93
N ILE A 196 18.40 8.52 -10.47
CA ILE A 196 18.72 8.63 -11.90
C ILE A 196 17.74 7.76 -12.73
N SER A 197 17.11 6.73 -12.14
CA SER A 197 16.15 5.85 -12.82
C SER A 197 14.81 6.53 -13.16
N GLY A 198 14.33 7.50 -12.37
CA GLY A 198 13.19 8.34 -12.74
C GLY A 198 13.45 9.19 -13.99
N TRP A 199 14.72 9.44 -14.35
CA TRP A 199 15.08 10.17 -15.58
C TRP A 199 14.99 9.31 -16.84
N VAL A 200 15.07 7.99 -16.71
CA VAL A 200 15.11 7.06 -17.86
C VAL A 200 13.88 6.19 -17.99
N SER A 201 13.01 6.14 -16.97
CA SER A 201 11.74 5.45 -17.07
C SER A 201 10.62 6.22 -16.38
N PRO A 202 9.77 6.94 -17.13
CA PRO A 202 8.60 7.63 -16.57
C PRO A 202 7.59 6.67 -15.93
N ASP A 203 7.71 5.38 -16.22
CA ASP A 203 6.86 4.31 -15.68
C ASP A 203 7.35 3.78 -14.32
N LEU A 204 8.46 4.32 -13.76
CA LEU A 204 9.06 3.88 -12.49
C LEU A 204 8.97 4.95 -11.41
N PRO A 205 7.79 5.17 -10.82
CA PRO A 205 7.56 6.36 -10.03
C PRO A 205 7.92 6.20 -8.55
N ILE A 206 8.50 5.06 -8.14
CA ILE A 206 8.89 4.77 -6.75
C ILE A 206 10.23 5.46 -6.47
N GLY A 207 10.17 6.48 -5.62
CA GLY A 207 11.31 7.34 -5.34
C GLY A 207 11.73 7.37 -3.90
N HIS A 208 10.98 6.73 -2.99
CA HIS A 208 11.29 6.81 -1.57
C HIS A 208 10.87 5.56 -0.81
N ALA A 209 11.70 5.13 0.14
CA ALA A 209 11.50 3.97 0.99
C ALA A 209 11.51 4.38 2.46
N GLY A 210 10.59 3.79 3.24
CA GLY A 210 10.53 3.93 4.67
C GLY A 210 10.20 2.61 5.34
N LEU A 211 10.09 2.63 6.66
CA LEU A 211 9.74 1.46 7.47
C LEU A 211 8.50 1.77 8.31
N PHE A 212 7.45 0.97 8.14
CA PHE A 212 6.28 1.05 9.00
C PHE A 212 6.62 0.51 10.40
N VAL A 213 6.51 1.36 11.42
CA VAL A 213 6.78 0.98 12.81
C VAL A 213 5.51 0.53 13.53
N GLY A 214 4.37 1.13 13.20
CA GLY A 214 3.09 0.81 13.81
C GLY A 214 2.12 1.98 13.80
N THR A 215 1.19 1.96 14.73
CA THR A 215 0.10 2.92 14.87
C THR A 215 -0.14 3.24 16.34
N GLU A 216 -0.47 4.51 16.61
CA GLU A 216 -0.80 5.02 17.94
C GLU A 216 -2.22 5.58 17.95
N VAL A 217 -2.95 5.34 19.05
CA VAL A 217 -4.22 6.02 19.30
C VAL A 217 -3.94 7.23 20.17
N LYS A 218 -4.23 8.42 19.67
CA LYS A 218 -4.00 9.69 20.36
C LYS A 218 -5.14 10.67 20.07
N ASP A 219 -5.70 11.28 21.11
CA ASP A 219 -6.76 12.30 21.00
C ASP A 219 -8.00 11.84 20.18
N GLY A 220 -8.34 10.54 20.30
CA GLY A 220 -9.44 9.91 19.56
C GLY A 220 -9.16 9.73 18.06
N LYS A 221 -7.88 9.69 17.67
CA LYS A 221 -7.40 9.50 16.30
C LYS A 221 -6.43 8.33 16.24
N ILE A 222 -6.31 7.73 15.07
CA ILE A 222 -5.24 6.80 14.76
C ILE A 222 -4.16 7.56 13.99
N LYS A 223 -2.94 7.54 14.54
CA LYS A 223 -1.72 8.05 13.89
C LYS A 223 -0.85 6.89 13.46
N LEU A 224 -0.06 7.10 12.41
CA LEU A 224 0.99 6.15 12.02
C LEU A 224 2.22 6.41 12.86
N ILE A 225 3.16 5.48 12.80
CA ILE A 225 4.54 5.70 13.18
C ILE A 225 5.38 5.09 12.05
N ILE A 226 6.20 5.91 11.42
CA ILE A 226 7.06 5.53 10.32
C ILE A 226 8.48 5.97 10.67
N ALA A 227 9.43 5.05 10.52
CA ALA A 227 10.85 5.38 10.53
C ALA A 227 11.25 5.69 9.09
N ASP A 228 11.78 6.89 8.89
CA ASP A 228 11.92 7.53 7.59
C ASP A 228 13.32 8.16 7.46
N CYS A 229 13.82 8.33 6.24
CA CYS A 229 15.08 9.02 5.96
C CYS A 229 14.94 9.84 4.68
N VAL A 230 14.97 11.18 4.79
CA VAL A 230 14.79 12.10 3.66
C VAL A 230 15.89 13.17 3.65
N PRO A 231 16.15 13.84 2.52
CA PRO A 231 17.17 14.89 2.46
C PRO A 231 17.02 15.98 3.54
N ASP A 232 18.16 16.52 3.98
CA ASP A 232 18.24 17.47 5.11
C ASP A 232 17.50 18.80 4.86
N ASN A 233 17.13 19.09 3.61
CA ASN A 233 16.32 20.25 3.24
C ASN A 233 14.83 20.07 3.59
N PHE A 234 14.34 18.84 3.74
CA PHE A 234 13.06 18.57 4.41
C PHE A 234 13.21 18.89 5.91
N LYS A 235 12.12 19.27 6.58
CA LYS A 235 12.14 19.62 8.01
C LYS A 235 11.13 18.80 8.81
N PRO A 236 11.56 17.97 9.78
CA PRO A 236 12.96 17.58 10.05
C PRO A 236 13.51 16.72 8.91
N GLY A 237 14.77 16.92 8.54
CA GLY A 237 15.46 16.11 7.52
C GLY A 237 16.34 15.04 8.17
N GLY A 238 16.98 14.20 7.37
CA GLY A 238 17.78 13.08 7.85
C GLY A 238 16.92 11.88 8.28
N VAL A 239 17.50 11.03 9.11
CA VAL A 239 16.78 9.90 9.73
C VAL A 239 15.85 10.41 10.82
N ARG A 240 14.56 10.11 10.70
CA ARG A 240 13.49 10.68 11.53
C ARG A 240 12.38 9.69 11.81
N ASN A 241 11.59 9.99 12.83
CA ASN A 241 10.31 9.32 13.10
C ASN A 241 9.19 10.30 12.76
N ILE A 242 8.28 9.90 11.90
CA ILE A 242 7.12 10.69 11.49
C ILE A 242 5.82 9.97 11.86
N ASP A 243 4.76 10.72 12.08
CA ASP A 243 3.48 10.21 12.58
C ASP A 243 2.31 10.37 11.59
N SER A 244 2.59 10.63 10.32
CA SER A 244 1.58 10.97 9.31
C SER A 244 1.91 10.50 7.90
N TRP A 245 0.87 10.19 7.11
CA TRP A 245 0.99 9.91 5.69
C TRP A 245 1.45 11.14 4.92
N SER A 246 1.04 12.36 5.31
CA SER A 246 1.50 13.62 4.73
C SER A 246 3.01 13.67 4.75
N ASN A 247 3.65 13.48 5.91
CA ASN A 247 5.10 13.60 5.98
C ASN A 247 5.83 12.55 5.15
N PHE A 248 5.29 11.32 5.09
CA PHE A 248 5.87 10.24 4.31
C PHE A 248 5.71 10.49 2.80
N THR A 249 4.51 10.90 2.37
CA THR A 249 4.18 11.19 0.96
C THR A 249 4.60 12.61 0.51
N HIS A 250 5.50 13.24 1.27
CA HIS A 250 5.99 14.60 1.05
C HIS A 250 4.85 15.62 0.88
N HIS A 251 4.03 15.79 1.91
CA HIS A 251 2.83 16.63 1.92
C HIS A 251 1.78 16.25 0.88
N PHE A 252 1.61 14.94 0.66
CA PHE A 252 0.77 14.42 -0.40
C PHE A 252 1.18 14.98 -1.78
N MET A 253 2.47 15.07 -2.06
CA MET A 253 3.00 15.34 -3.41
C MET A 253 3.14 14.05 -4.23
N TYR A 254 3.25 12.90 -3.56
CA TYR A 254 3.40 11.61 -4.22
C TYR A 254 2.42 10.55 -3.71
N PRO A 255 2.02 9.59 -4.56
CA PRO A 255 1.16 8.49 -4.15
C PRO A 255 1.93 7.45 -3.33
N TYR A 256 1.16 6.65 -2.58
CA TYR A 256 1.66 5.51 -1.82
C TYR A 256 1.62 4.25 -2.69
N TYR A 257 2.76 3.61 -2.93
CA TYR A 257 2.84 2.44 -3.83
C TYR A 257 2.67 1.10 -3.13
N GLY A 258 2.75 1.08 -1.81
CA GLY A 258 2.42 -0.11 -1.00
C GLY A 258 3.50 -0.48 0.01
N ASN A 259 3.25 -1.60 0.69
CA ASN A 259 4.15 -2.20 1.65
C ASN A 259 4.69 -3.55 1.15
N ARG A 260 5.93 -3.86 1.53
CA ARG A 260 6.62 -5.09 1.16
C ARG A 260 7.47 -5.62 2.32
N THR A 261 7.88 -6.88 2.22
CA THR A 261 8.71 -7.59 3.19
C THR A 261 9.81 -8.38 2.48
N THR A 262 10.83 -8.77 3.21
CA THR A 262 11.93 -9.61 2.71
C THR A 262 11.44 -10.98 2.27
N ALA A 263 12.16 -11.61 1.32
CA ALA A 263 11.82 -12.94 0.79
C ALA A 263 11.67 -13.98 1.90
N ARG A 264 12.58 -13.98 2.88
CA ARG A 264 12.37 -14.65 4.16
C ARG A 264 11.60 -13.71 5.09
N LYS A 265 10.31 -14.00 5.33
CA LYS A 265 9.47 -13.18 6.22
C LYS A 265 10.15 -13.04 7.61
N PRO A 266 10.32 -11.81 8.15
CA PRO A 266 10.86 -11.62 9.49
C PRO A 266 9.97 -12.26 10.56
N THR A 267 10.57 -12.86 11.57
CA THR A 267 9.83 -13.34 12.76
C THR A 267 9.26 -12.16 13.55
N ALA A 268 8.24 -12.38 14.39
CA ALA A 268 7.67 -11.33 15.23
C ALA A 268 8.73 -10.61 16.11
N ALA A 269 9.68 -11.36 16.67
CA ALA A 269 10.79 -10.81 17.45
C ALA A 269 11.80 -10.02 16.60
N GLN A 270 12.00 -10.39 15.32
CA GLN A 270 12.80 -9.58 14.40
C GLN A 270 12.07 -8.29 14.03
N ARG A 271 10.78 -8.36 13.68
CA ARG A 271 9.95 -7.17 13.38
C ARG A 271 9.97 -6.16 14.51
N GLU A 272 9.80 -6.61 15.75
CA GLU A 272 9.85 -5.74 16.92
C GLU A 272 11.24 -5.09 17.10
N ARG A 273 12.33 -5.85 16.93
CA ARG A 273 13.69 -5.31 17.01
C ARG A 273 14.00 -4.30 15.90
N ILE A 274 13.59 -4.58 14.67
CA ILE A 274 13.71 -3.66 13.52
C ILE A 274 12.97 -2.35 13.82
N ALA A 275 11.72 -2.44 14.26
CA ALA A 275 10.88 -1.29 14.60
C ALA A 275 11.49 -0.44 15.74
N GLN A 276 11.96 -1.08 16.81
CA GLN A 276 12.63 -0.41 17.92
C GLN A 276 13.93 0.28 17.50
N LEU A 277 14.74 -0.37 16.65
CA LEU A 277 15.96 0.20 16.12
C LEU A 277 15.66 1.43 15.26
N GLY A 278 14.66 1.36 14.37
CA GLY A 278 14.22 2.50 13.57
C GLY A 278 13.84 3.71 14.44
N ILE A 279 13.03 3.48 15.49
CA ILE A 279 12.67 4.53 16.45
C ILE A 279 13.89 5.11 17.17
N ALA A 280 14.82 4.26 17.58
CA ALA A 280 16.04 4.70 18.26
C ALA A 280 16.94 5.53 17.33
N MET A 281 17.02 5.17 16.05
CA MET A 281 17.83 5.90 15.06
C MET A 281 17.21 7.25 14.69
N GLY A 282 15.89 7.33 14.52
CA GLY A 282 15.18 8.60 14.27
C GLY A 282 15.32 9.65 15.39
N LYS A 283 15.83 9.25 16.57
CA LYS A 283 16.13 10.17 17.69
C LYS A 283 17.58 10.69 17.69
N LYS A 284 18.46 10.16 16.85
CA LYS A 284 19.90 10.47 16.86
C LYS A 284 20.29 11.68 16.01
N GLY A 285 19.38 12.21 15.18
CA GLY A 285 19.69 13.31 14.27
C GLY A 285 20.73 12.93 13.22
N LEU A 286 20.60 11.73 12.65
CA LEU A 286 21.51 11.22 11.61
C LEU A 286 21.22 11.91 10.28
N HIS A 287 22.26 12.13 9.48
CA HIS A 287 22.15 12.88 8.24
C HIS A 287 21.69 12.00 7.08
N TYR A 288 21.01 12.64 6.13
CA TYR A 288 20.78 12.05 4.81
C TYR A 288 22.00 12.26 3.91
N SER A 289 22.39 11.23 3.14
CA SER A 289 23.45 11.31 2.13
C SER A 289 22.90 11.14 0.73
N ASP A 290 23.00 12.19 -0.08
CA ASP A 290 22.75 12.11 -1.54
C ASP A 290 23.91 11.44 -2.30
N THR A 291 25.06 11.24 -1.65
CA THR A 291 26.28 10.82 -2.35
C THR A 291 26.34 9.34 -2.62
N HIS A 292 25.42 8.55 -2.05
CA HIS A 292 25.26 7.10 -2.26
C HIS A 292 26.48 6.21 -1.94
N PHE A 293 27.69 6.77 -1.78
CA PHE A 293 28.92 6.07 -1.42
C PHE A 293 29.00 5.68 0.06
N SER A 294 28.11 6.20 0.89
CA SER A 294 28.02 5.92 2.34
C SER A 294 26.71 5.24 2.74
N GLN A 295 26.01 4.61 1.78
CA GLN A 295 24.61 4.19 1.88
C GLN A 295 24.21 3.48 3.20
N LYS A 296 25.10 2.64 3.75
CA LYS A 296 24.86 1.81 4.94
C LYS A 296 25.68 2.24 6.17
N GLY A 297 26.17 3.48 6.22
CA GLY A 297 27.05 3.96 7.27
C GLY A 297 26.29 4.43 8.53
N PRO A 298 26.80 4.20 9.76
CA PRO A 298 26.05 4.50 10.99
C PRO A 298 25.80 6.00 11.26
N LYS A 299 26.25 6.89 10.38
CA LYS A 299 26.16 8.35 10.49
C LYS A 299 25.35 9.00 9.37
N ASP A 300 25.44 8.42 8.18
CA ASP A 300 24.88 8.98 6.95
C ASP A 300 24.17 7.85 6.20
N PHE A 301 22.91 8.08 5.83
CA PHE A 301 22.10 7.10 5.13
C PHE A 301 21.39 7.75 3.95
N ASP A 302 21.12 6.98 2.90
CA ASP A 302 19.99 7.30 2.03
C ASP A 302 18.76 6.48 2.47
N CYS A 303 17.61 6.70 1.84
CA CYS A 303 16.37 6.02 2.22
C CYS A 303 16.46 4.49 2.10
N VAL A 304 17.15 3.96 1.09
CA VAL A 304 17.30 2.53 0.87
C VAL A 304 18.28 1.94 1.87
N GLY A 305 19.51 2.46 1.93
CA GLY A 305 20.54 1.95 2.83
C GLY A 305 20.18 2.10 4.31
N TYR A 306 19.35 3.10 4.68
CA TYR A 306 18.74 3.17 6.00
C TYR A 306 17.89 1.93 6.28
N THR A 307 16.93 1.62 5.40
CA THR A 307 16.07 0.45 5.60
C THR A 307 16.85 -0.87 5.57
N GLU A 308 17.87 -0.99 4.71
CA GLU A 308 18.73 -2.18 4.67
C GLU A 308 19.48 -2.37 5.99
N TYR A 309 20.09 -1.30 6.51
CA TYR A 309 20.78 -1.33 7.79
C TYR A 309 19.89 -1.84 8.93
N LEU A 310 18.62 -1.42 8.96
CA LEU A 310 17.67 -1.88 9.99
C LEU A 310 17.41 -3.40 9.92
N TYR A 311 17.31 -3.95 8.71
CA TYR A 311 17.09 -5.38 8.49
C TYR A 311 18.36 -6.23 8.73
N GLU A 312 19.51 -5.74 8.29
CA GLU A 312 20.81 -6.39 8.49
C GLU A 312 21.15 -6.54 9.98
N ALA A 313 20.76 -5.55 10.80
CA ALA A 313 20.92 -5.60 12.25
C ALA A 313 20.22 -6.80 12.93
N VAL A 314 19.27 -7.46 12.26
CA VAL A 314 18.62 -8.68 12.74
C VAL A 314 18.91 -9.92 11.89
N GLY A 315 19.98 -9.87 11.09
CA GLY A 315 20.47 -10.96 10.27
C GLY A 315 19.59 -11.26 9.06
N LEU A 316 18.88 -10.25 8.55
CA LEU A 316 18.09 -10.35 7.32
C LEU A 316 18.71 -9.49 6.24
N ASN A 317 18.65 -9.96 5.00
CA ASN A 317 19.03 -9.17 3.85
C ASN A 317 17.77 -8.88 3.02
N PRO A 318 17.28 -7.62 2.96
CA PRO A 318 16.07 -7.32 2.21
C PRO A 318 16.27 -7.39 0.70
N THR A 319 17.48 -7.12 0.22
CA THR A 319 17.80 -7.15 -1.21
C THR A 319 19.09 -7.91 -1.44
N GLU A 320 19.05 -8.90 -2.33
CA GLU A 320 20.22 -9.74 -2.61
C GLU A 320 21.41 -8.87 -3.07
N ASN A 321 22.62 -9.19 -2.58
CA ASN A 321 23.84 -8.44 -2.92
C ASN A 321 24.14 -8.40 -4.42
N SER A 322 23.48 -9.24 -5.24
CA SER A 322 23.59 -9.16 -6.71
C SER A 322 22.98 -7.90 -7.30
N TYR A 323 22.06 -7.24 -6.59
CA TYR A 323 21.53 -5.93 -6.98
C TYR A 323 22.48 -4.80 -6.59
N GLU A 324 23.36 -5.03 -5.60
CA GLU A 324 24.47 -4.13 -5.32
C GLU A 324 25.56 -4.39 -6.36
N THR A 325 25.65 -3.56 -7.40
CA THR A 325 26.79 -3.71 -8.31
C THR A 325 28.06 -3.46 -7.50
N GLY A 326 28.97 -4.44 -7.43
CA GLY A 326 30.16 -4.42 -6.56
C GLY A 326 31.15 -3.26 -6.78
N THR A 327 30.79 -2.28 -7.61
CA THR A 327 31.38 -0.95 -7.72
C THR A 327 30.79 0.06 -6.73
N GLY A 328 29.85 -0.35 -5.86
CA GLY A 328 29.23 0.50 -4.85
C GLY A 328 28.14 1.42 -5.41
N TRP A 329 27.49 1.04 -6.52
CA TRP A 329 26.30 1.77 -6.93
C TRP A 329 25.16 1.48 -5.96
N PRO A 330 24.45 2.54 -5.52
CA PRO A 330 23.36 2.40 -4.59
C PRO A 330 22.22 1.62 -5.21
N LEU A 331 21.60 0.79 -4.38
CA LEU A 331 20.30 0.24 -4.70
C LEU A 331 19.28 1.38 -4.70
N THR A 332 18.55 1.55 -5.80
CA THR A 332 17.46 2.52 -5.88
C THR A 332 16.21 2.04 -5.12
N PRO A 333 15.31 2.95 -4.68
CA PRO A 333 14.03 2.55 -4.09
C PRO A 333 13.22 1.60 -4.99
N TRP A 334 13.27 1.80 -6.31
CA TRP A 334 12.65 0.91 -7.28
C TRP A 334 13.28 -0.48 -7.30
N GLU A 335 14.61 -0.57 -7.36
CA GLU A 335 15.31 -1.87 -7.35
C GLU A 335 15.08 -2.62 -6.04
N GLN A 336 15.05 -1.90 -4.92
CA GLN A 336 14.66 -2.49 -3.64
C GLN A 336 13.23 -3.01 -3.71
N PHE A 337 12.29 -2.17 -4.17
CA PHE A 337 10.87 -2.53 -4.30
C PHE A 337 10.68 -3.82 -5.09
N ILE A 338 11.32 -3.98 -6.26
CA ILE A 338 11.20 -5.20 -7.08
C ILE A 338 11.87 -6.43 -6.42
N ALA A 339 12.93 -6.23 -5.63
CA ALA A 339 13.65 -7.30 -4.96
C ALA A 339 12.87 -7.87 -3.77
N VAL A 340 12.15 -7.00 -3.03
CA VAL A 340 11.33 -7.42 -1.89
C VAL A 340 9.96 -7.96 -2.34
N LYS A 341 9.32 -8.75 -1.48
CA LYS A 341 8.06 -9.42 -1.77
C LYS A 341 6.88 -8.61 -1.25
N PRO A 342 5.76 -8.57 -1.97
CA PRO A 342 4.55 -8.02 -1.38
C PRO A 342 4.16 -8.81 -0.14
N TYR A 343 3.45 -8.14 0.76
CA TYR A 343 2.83 -8.81 1.89
C TYR A 343 1.71 -9.73 1.40
N ALA A 344 1.94 -11.04 1.32
CA ALA A 344 0.85 -11.99 1.22
C ALA A 344 0.17 -12.08 2.59
N ALA A 345 -1.09 -11.63 2.68
CA ALA A 345 -1.91 -11.92 3.84
C ALA A 345 -1.83 -13.42 4.12
N ALA A 346 -1.53 -13.79 5.37
CA ALA A 346 -1.49 -15.19 5.74
C ALA A 346 -2.82 -15.81 5.33
N ALA A 347 -2.78 -16.93 4.58
CA ALA A 347 -3.98 -17.67 4.26
C ALA A 347 -4.76 -17.86 5.57
N PRO A 348 -6.08 -17.60 5.58
CA PRO A 348 -6.88 -17.76 6.79
C PRO A 348 -6.55 -19.13 7.36
N SER A 349 -6.07 -19.17 8.60
CA SER A 349 -5.73 -20.43 9.25
C SER A 349 -6.95 -21.32 9.11
N ALA A 350 -6.75 -22.56 8.64
CA ALA A 350 -7.84 -23.51 8.53
C ALA A 350 -8.61 -23.47 9.85
N ILE A 351 -9.93 -23.29 9.80
CA ILE A 351 -10.75 -23.38 11.00
C ILE A 351 -10.61 -24.83 11.46
N ILE A 352 -9.68 -25.07 12.37
CA ILE A 352 -9.56 -26.33 13.06
C ILE A 352 -10.75 -26.34 13.99
N VAL A 353 -11.88 -26.85 13.51
CA VAL A 353 -12.97 -27.27 14.38
C VAL A 353 -12.34 -28.38 15.20
N PRO A 354 -12.05 -28.17 16.51
CA PRO A 354 -11.56 -29.26 17.33
C PRO A 354 -12.57 -30.38 17.15
N SER A 355 -12.10 -31.59 16.83
CA SER A 355 -12.96 -32.77 16.80
C SER A 355 -13.44 -33.00 18.23
N GLN A 356 -14.43 -32.23 18.64
CA GLN A 356 -15.31 -32.68 19.68
C GLN A 356 -15.86 -33.97 19.10
N ASN A 357 -15.51 -35.07 19.73
CA ASN A 357 -16.34 -36.27 19.64
C ASN A 357 -17.75 -35.75 19.87
N ILE A 358 -18.49 -35.56 18.79
CA ILE A 358 -19.92 -35.35 18.85
C ILE A 358 -20.37 -36.69 19.40
N VAL A 359 -20.46 -36.76 20.72
CA VAL A 359 -21.24 -37.76 21.42
C VAL A 359 -22.62 -37.47 20.91
N MET A 360 -22.97 -38.11 19.79
CA MET A 360 -24.30 -38.11 19.23
C MET A 360 -25.18 -38.44 20.44
N PRO A 361 -26.05 -37.52 20.89
CA PRO A 361 -26.96 -37.86 21.96
C PRO A 361 -27.69 -39.11 21.50
N SER A 362 -27.64 -40.17 22.31
CA SER A 362 -28.36 -41.41 22.02
C SER A 362 -29.76 -41.02 21.55
N GLN A 363 -30.23 -41.58 20.44
CA GLN A 363 -31.50 -41.22 19.80
C GLN A 363 -32.73 -41.26 20.74
N ALA A 364 -32.58 -41.78 21.96
CA ALA A 364 -33.53 -41.69 23.05
C ALA A 364 -33.90 -40.25 23.50
N ILE A 365 -33.04 -39.23 23.31
CA ILE A 365 -33.36 -37.85 23.75
C ILE A 365 -34.27 -37.13 22.72
N ILE A 366 -34.10 -37.41 21.42
CA ILE A 366 -34.88 -36.76 20.35
C ILE A 366 -36.32 -37.29 20.32
N THR A 367 -36.52 -38.57 20.64
CA THR A 367 -37.86 -39.18 20.67
C THR A 367 -38.70 -38.74 21.87
N ASN A 368 -38.09 -38.45 23.03
CA ASN A 368 -38.82 -37.98 24.21
C ASN A 368 -39.14 -36.47 24.17
N GLY A 369 -38.31 -35.65 23.52
CA GLY A 369 -38.54 -34.21 23.38
C GLY A 369 -39.72 -33.85 22.47
N PHE A 370 -39.93 -34.60 21.39
CA PHE A 370 -41.03 -34.33 20.45
C PHE A 370 -42.41 -34.74 21.01
N ASN A 371 -42.48 -35.78 21.83
CA ASN A 371 -43.75 -36.19 22.47
C ASN A 371 -44.22 -35.21 23.55
N ALA A 372 -43.30 -34.47 24.20
CA ALA A 372 -43.66 -33.45 25.18
C ALA A 372 -44.25 -32.16 24.53
N LEU A 373 -43.90 -31.87 23.27
CA LEU A 373 -44.40 -30.71 22.53
C LEU A 373 -45.77 -30.94 21.86
N GLY A 374 -46.10 -32.19 21.51
CA GLY A 374 -47.41 -32.53 20.95
C GLY A 374 -48.59 -32.39 21.93
N GLY A 375 -48.35 -32.56 23.22
CA GLY A 375 -49.38 -32.43 24.26
C GLY A 375 -49.84 -30.99 24.53
N ALA A 376 -48.99 -29.99 24.25
CA ALA A 376 -49.29 -28.59 24.53
C ALA A 376 -50.07 -27.88 23.40
N PHE A 377 -50.12 -28.46 22.19
CA PHE A 377 -50.70 -27.81 21.00
C PHE A 377 -51.82 -28.61 20.29
N GLY A 378 -52.32 -29.69 20.90
CA GLY A 378 -53.57 -30.33 20.45
C GLY A 378 -53.54 -30.93 19.04
N THR A 379 -52.36 -31.23 18.49
CA THR A 379 -52.21 -31.85 17.16
C THR A 379 -52.19 -33.38 17.29
N ILE A 380 -53.36 -33.96 17.54
CA ILE A 380 -53.57 -35.41 17.40
C ILE A 380 -53.65 -35.72 15.89
N GLY A 381 -52.61 -36.34 15.32
CA GLY A 381 -52.74 -36.98 14.00
C GLY A 381 -51.55 -36.89 13.03
N LEU A 382 -50.44 -36.22 13.35
CA LEU A 382 -49.29 -36.17 12.45
C LEU A 382 -48.36 -37.37 12.67
N ARG A 383 -48.41 -38.34 11.73
CA ARG A 383 -47.41 -39.40 11.60
C ARG A 383 -46.07 -38.77 11.26
N ALA A 384 -45.02 -39.09 12.03
CA ALA A 384 -43.65 -38.71 11.67
C ALA A 384 -43.30 -39.27 10.28
N PRO A 385 -42.61 -38.51 9.42
CA PRO A 385 -42.18 -39.01 8.12
C PRO A 385 -41.22 -40.20 8.32
N GLU A 386 -41.47 -41.29 7.60
CA GLU A 386 -40.56 -42.43 7.55
C GLU A 386 -39.24 -41.98 6.90
N VAL A 387 -38.17 -41.97 7.68
CA VAL A 387 -36.83 -41.73 7.18
C VAL A 387 -36.31 -43.05 6.63
N ASN A 388 -36.19 -43.16 5.31
CA ASN A 388 -35.59 -44.31 4.65
C ASN A 388 -34.08 -44.33 4.95
N THR A 389 -33.62 -45.33 5.72
CA THR A 389 -32.22 -45.48 6.12
C THR A 389 -31.38 -46.27 5.11
N ASN A 390 -31.91 -46.58 3.93
CA ASN A 390 -31.20 -47.38 2.95
C ASN A 390 -30.38 -46.49 2.00
N ILE A 391 -29.23 -46.02 2.48
CA ILE A 391 -28.21 -45.37 1.65
C ILE A 391 -27.18 -46.44 1.30
N GLN A 392 -27.31 -47.07 0.13
CA GLN A 392 -26.18 -47.79 -0.47
C GLN A 392 -25.38 -46.85 -1.36
N PRO A 393 -24.04 -46.92 -1.33
CA PRO A 393 -23.20 -46.07 -2.16
C PRO A 393 -23.36 -46.45 -3.64
N GLU A 394 -23.54 -45.41 -4.46
CA GLU A 394 -23.61 -45.50 -5.91
C GLU A 394 -22.25 -45.95 -6.45
N ILE A 395 -22.21 -47.12 -7.09
CA ILE A 395 -21.01 -47.61 -7.78
C ILE A 395 -20.97 -46.89 -9.13
N ILE A 396 -19.98 -46.04 -9.30
CA ILE A 396 -19.70 -45.34 -10.55
C ILE A 396 -18.87 -46.30 -11.42
N GLU A 397 -19.40 -46.67 -12.60
CA GLU A 397 -18.66 -47.37 -13.67
C GLU A 397 -17.88 -46.39 -14.56
#